data_AF-A0AAU1J2J5-F1
#
_entry.id   AF-A0AAU1J2J5-F1
#
_cell.length_a   1.000
_cell.length_b   1.000
_cell.length_c   1.000
_cell.angle_alpha   90.00
_cell.angle_beta   90.00
_cell.angle_gamma   90.00
#
_symmetry.space_group_name_H-M   'P 1'
#
loop_
_entity.id
_entity.type
_entity.pdbx_description
1 polymer ?
#
loop_
_entity_poly.entity_id
_entity_poly.type
_entity_poly.pdbx_seq_one_letter_code
_entity_poly.pdbx_strand_id
1 'polypeptide(L)'
;MNAAPADQIRLLDVQALDVRLSQLAHKRNSLPEHAEIDSLTKDLTQLRDLLVAVQTEESDCAREQTKAEQDVDQVRQRATRDQQRLDSGAVTSPKDLENLQREIVSLAKRQGDLEDIVLEVMERRESAQERTAELTERVGSVQGKIDDATARREAAYETLDAEEATAEKEREVVSATIPADLLKLYDKLRQQQGGIGAAKLYQRTCQGCRQELAITDINEIRAAAPDTVVRCENCRRILVRTSESGL
;
A
#
# COMPACT_ATOMS: atom_id res chain seq x y z
N MET A 1 -37.64 -33.77 -3.29
CA MET A 1 -37.17 -33.71 -4.69
C MET A 1 -36.23 -34.88 -4.90
N ASN A 2 -36.16 -35.39 -6.13
CA ASN A 2 -35.33 -36.54 -6.45
C ASN A 2 -34.31 -36.16 -7.54
N ALA A 3 -33.12 -36.74 -7.46
CA ALA A 3 -32.04 -36.59 -8.42
C ALA A 3 -31.20 -37.88 -8.42
N ALA A 4 -30.65 -38.29 -9.56
CA ALA A 4 -29.88 -39.52 -9.64
C ALA A 4 -28.69 -39.50 -8.64
N PRO A 5 -28.34 -40.63 -8.00
CA PRO A 5 -27.22 -40.69 -7.06
C PRO A 5 -25.91 -40.13 -7.64
N ALA A 6 -25.66 -40.36 -8.94
CA ALA A 6 -24.51 -39.80 -9.64
C ALA A 6 -24.51 -38.26 -9.67
N ASP A 7 -25.68 -37.63 -9.85
CA ASP A 7 -25.80 -36.16 -9.85
C ASP A 7 -25.65 -35.58 -8.45
N GLN A 8 -26.14 -36.29 -7.42
CA GLN A 8 -25.89 -35.92 -6.02
C GLN A 8 -24.40 -35.98 -5.67
N ILE A 9 -23.67 -37.00 -6.17
CA ILE A 9 -22.22 -37.12 -5.97
C ILE A 9 -21.47 -35.97 -6.67
N ARG A 10 -21.85 -35.62 -7.90
CA ARG A 10 -21.26 -34.48 -8.65
C ARG A 10 -21.40 -33.13 -7.94
N LEU A 11 -22.39 -32.96 -7.05
CA LEU A 11 -22.46 -31.76 -6.21
C LEU A 11 -21.27 -31.62 -5.27
N LEU A 12 -20.61 -32.71 -4.87
CA LEU A 12 -19.39 -32.65 -4.08
C LEU A 12 -18.23 -32.10 -4.91
N ASP A 13 -18.17 -32.41 -6.20
CA ASP A 13 -17.14 -31.89 -7.11
C ASP A 13 -17.35 -30.38 -7.33
N VAL A 14 -18.59 -29.94 -7.59
CA VAL A 14 -18.94 -28.51 -7.68
C VAL A 14 -18.60 -27.80 -6.36
N GLN A 15 -18.94 -28.41 -5.23
CA GLN A 15 -18.64 -27.85 -3.91
C GLN A 15 -17.13 -27.70 -3.65
N ALA A 16 -16.32 -28.67 -4.09
CA ALA A 16 -14.87 -28.60 -3.96
C ALA A 16 -14.31 -27.45 -4.80
N LEU A 17 -14.80 -27.26 -6.03
CA LEU A 17 -14.41 -26.16 -6.92
C LEU A 17 -14.83 -24.80 -6.34
N ASP A 18 -16.03 -24.69 -5.79
CA ASP A 18 -16.50 -23.47 -5.12
C ASP A 18 -15.67 -23.11 -3.88
N VAL A 19 -15.25 -24.10 -3.11
CA VAL A 19 -14.31 -23.89 -1.99
C VAL A 19 -12.96 -23.41 -2.52
N ARG A 20 -12.45 -24.00 -3.60
CA ARG A 20 -11.19 -23.58 -4.22
C ARG A 20 -11.28 -22.14 -4.72
N LEU A 21 -12.34 -21.76 -5.43
CA LEU A 21 -12.56 -20.39 -5.89
C LEU A 21 -12.62 -19.40 -4.74
N SER A 22 -13.33 -19.74 -3.65
CA SER A 22 -13.37 -18.92 -2.44
C SER A 22 -11.99 -18.77 -1.78
N GLN A 23 -11.19 -19.83 -1.74
CA GLN A 23 -9.81 -19.79 -1.24
C GLN A 23 -8.91 -18.91 -2.12
N LEU A 24 -9.05 -18.97 -3.43
CA LEU A 24 -8.30 -18.12 -4.37
C LEU A 24 -8.67 -16.65 -4.18
N ALA A 25 -9.95 -16.34 -4.12
CA ALA A 25 -10.43 -14.98 -3.85
C ALA A 25 -9.92 -14.45 -2.49
N HIS A 26 -9.90 -15.30 -1.45
CA HIS A 26 -9.33 -14.93 -0.16
C HIS A 26 -7.83 -14.64 -0.28
N LYS A 27 -7.05 -15.54 -0.89
CA LYS A 27 -5.60 -15.36 -1.12
C LYS A 27 -5.31 -14.05 -1.85
N ARG A 28 -6.07 -13.72 -2.90
CA ARG A 28 -5.95 -12.49 -3.68
C ARG A 28 -6.09 -11.23 -2.81
N ASN A 29 -7.07 -11.25 -1.90
CA ASN A 29 -7.35 -10.14 -1.00
C ASN A 29 -6.42 -10.09 0.22
N SER A 30 -5.70 -11.18 0.51
CA SER A 30 -4.83 -11.30 1.68
C SER A 30 -3.34 -11.36 1.31
N LEU A 31 -2.96 -10.95 0.10
CA LEU A 31 -1.56 -10.88 -0.29
C LEU A 31 -0.79 -9.94 0.67
N PRO A 32 0.36 -10.37 1.21
CA PRO A 32 1.16 -9.54 2.11
C PRO A 32 1.64 -8.24 1.45
N GLU A 33 1.80 -8.24 0.12
CA GLU A 33 2.17 -7.08 -0.69
C GLU A 33 1.22 -5.90 -0.50
N HIS A 34 -0.07 -6.13 -0.22
CA HIS A 34 -1.02 -5.05 0.05
C HIS A 34 -0.61 -4.22 1.27
N ALA A 35 -0.33 -4.89 2.38
CA ALA A 35 0.07 -4.23 3.61
C ALA A 35 1.44 -3.57 3.49
N GLU A 36 2.35 -4.21 2.76
CA GLU A 36 3.68 -3.66 2.46
C GLU A 36 3.60 -2.36 1.65
N ILE A 37 2.85 -2.37 0.54
CA ILE A 37 2.64 -1.19 -0.32
C ILE A 37 1.96 -0.06 0.46
N ASP A 38 0.93 -0.38 1.26
CA ASP A 38 0.23 0.62 2.08
C ASP A 38 1.16 1.28 3.10
N SER A 39 2.02 0.50 3.75
CA SER A 39 2.99 1.02 4.72
C SER A 39 4.02 1.92 4.02
N LEU A 40 4.64 1.42 2.95
CA LEU A 40 5.66 2.17 2.21
C LEU A 40 5.10 3.46 1.59
N THR A 41 3.84 3.45 1.14
CA THR A 41 3.19 4.65 0.59
C THR A 41 3.00 5.74 1.65
N LYS A 42 2.69 5.35 2.89
CA LYS A 42 2.60 6.30 4.02
C LYS A 42 3.97 6.89 4.34
N ASP A 43 5.00 6.06 4.40
CA ASP A 43 6.37 6.50 4.65
C ASP A 43 6.86 7.45 3.55
N LEU A 44 6.59 7.11 2.29
CA LEU A 44 6.93 7.94 1.14
C LEU A 44 6.24 9.30 1.16
N THR A 45 4.97 9.35 1.58
CA THR A 45 4.23 10.60 1.75
C THR A 45 4.92 11.49 2.78
N GLN A 46 5.26 10.94 3.95
CA GLN A 46 5.97 11.68 4.99
C GLN A 46 7.34 12.18 4.52
N LEU A 47 8.10 11.36 3.80
CA LEU A 47 9.41 11.76 3.27
C LEU A 47 9.30 12.87 2.21
N ARG A 48 8.27 12.84 1.37
CA ARG A 48 8.01 13.91 0.39
C ARG A 48 7.64 15.22 1.08
N ASP A 49 6.83 15.18 2.12
CA ASP A 49 6.49 16.38 2.90
C ASP A 49 7.74 17.01 3.54
N LEU A 50 8.61 16.17 4.12
CA LEU A 50 9.91 16.61 4.66
C LEU A 50 10.81 17.19 3.57
N LEU A 51 10.89 16.55 2.41
CA LEU A 51 11.70 17.01 1.29
C LEU A 51 11.24 18.39 0.80
N VAL A 52 9.93 18.61 0.65
CA VAL A 52 9.37 19.91 0.26
C VAL A 52 9.70 20.98 1.30
N ALA A 53 9.62 20.65 2.60
CA ALA A 53 9.97 21.59 3.66
C ALA A 53 11.45 22.02 3.59
N VAL A 54 12.37 21.07 3.42
CA VAL A 54 13.81 21.37 3.33
C VAL A 54 14.16 22.09 2.03
N GLN A 55 13.53 21.76 0.91
CA GLN A 55 13.72 22.51 -0.35
C GLN A 55 13.25 23.96 -0.23
N THR A 56 12.18 24.21 0.54
CA THR A 56 11.71 25.56 0.84
C THR A 56 12.74 26.31 1.69
N GLU A 57 13.28 25.65 2.73
CA GLU A 57 14.36 26.18 3.57
C GLU A 57 15.62 26.52 2.75
N GLU A 58 16.04 25.64 1.84
CA GLU A 58 17.16 25.88 0.92
C GLU A 58 16.92 27.12 0.05
N SER A 59 15.74 27.22 -0.56
CA SER A 59 15.36 28.35 -1.42
C SER A 59 15.34 29.67 -0.63
N ASP A 60 14.86 29.65 0.61
CA ASP A 60 14.84 30.82 1.47
C ASP A 60 16.25 31.25 1.86
N CYS A 61 17.13 30.30 2.23
CA CYS A 61 18.52 30.58 2.53
C CYS A 61 19.27 31.12 1.29
N ALA A 62 18.99 30.60 0.09
CA ALA A 62 19.60 31.11 -1.14
C ALA A 62 19.22 32.58 -1.42
N ARG A 63 17.97 32.95 -1.16
CA ARG A 63 17.51 34.35 -1.25
C ARG A 63 18.13 35.23 -0.18
N GLU A 64 18.23 34.73 1.04
CA GLU A 64 18.87 35.43 2.16
C GLU A 64 20.36 35.69 1.87
N GLN A 65 21.07 34.68 1.34
CA GLN A 65 22.47 34.76 0.94
C GLN A 65 22.67 35.85 -0.11
N THR A 66 21.86 35.83 -1.18
CA THR A 66 21.92 36.82 -2.26
C THR A 66 21.75 38.25 -1.72
N LYS A 67 20.83 38.44 -0.77
CA LYS A 67 20.59 39.74 -0.15
C LYS A 67 21.77 40.18 0.73
N ALA A 68 22.30 39.28 1.56
CA ALA A 68 23.43 39.58 2.42
C ALA A 68 24.69 39.94 1.60
N GLU A 69 24.95 39.22 0.52
CA GLU A 69 26.04 39.51 -0.43
C GLU A 69 25.85 40.89 -1.09
N GLN A 70 24.63 41.25 -1.49
CA GLN A 70 24.32 42.58 -2.04
C GLN A 70 24.55 43.70 -1.01
N ASP A 71 24.21 43.48 0.26
CA ASP A 71 24.43 44.46 1.33
C ASP A 71 25.93 44.65 1.60
N VAL A 72 26.74 43.57 1.58
CA VAL A 72 28.21 43.64 1.65
C VAL A 72 28.76 44.46 0.48
N ASP A 73 28.32 44.19 -0.75
CA ASP A 73 28.80 44.89 -1.94
C ASP A 73 28.47 46.39 -1.90
N GLN A 74 27.29 46.78 -1.41
CA GLN A 74 26.94 48.19 -1.24
C GLN A 74 27.88 48.90 -0.26
N VAL A 75 28.18 48.28 0.89
CA VAL A 75 29.11 48.83 1.88
C VAL A 75 30.53 48.91 1.30
N ARG A 76 30.98 47.86 0.62
CA ARG A 76 32.29 47.79 -0.02
C ARG A 76 32.47 48.87 -1.09
N GLN A 77 31.46 49.09 -1.94
CA GLN A 77 31.47 50.15 -2.95
C GLN A 77 31.52 51.55 -2.32
N ARG A 78 30.80 51.77 -1.21
CA ARG A 78 30.86 53.04 -0.46
C ARG A 78 32.24 53.24 0.16
N ALA A 79 32.77 52.25 0.87
CA ALA A 79 34.11 52.29 1.47
C ALA A 79 35.19 52.60 0.42
N THR A 80 35.09 51.98 -0.77
CA THR A 80 36.02 52.22 -1.88
C THR A 80 35.96 53.67 -2.37
N ARG A 81 34.76 54.25 -2.52
CA ARG A 81 34.61 55.66 -2.94
C ARG A 81 35.16 56.63 -1.88
N ASP A 82 34.90 56.35 -0.60
CA ASP A 82 35.35 57.19 0.50
C ASP A 82 36.88 57.12 0.64
N GLN A 83 37.48 55.94 0.48
CA GLN A 83 38.93 55.75 0.45
C GLN A 83 39.57 56.49 -0.74
N GLN A 84 39.02 56.36 -1.96
CA GLN A 84 39.51 57.11 -3.12
C GLN A 84 39.45 58.62 -2.92
N ARG A 85 38.39 59.12 -2.28
CA ARG A 85 38.24 60.54 -1.97
C ARG A 85 39.27 61.01 -0.95
N LEU A 86 39.57 60.19 0.06
CA LEU A 86 40.63 60.45 1.05
C LEU A 86 42.01 60.52 0.35
N ASP A 87 42.30 59.53 -0.49
CA ASP A 87 43.61 59.38 -1.17
C ASP A 87 43.85 60.45 -2.24
N SER A 88 42.78 60.99 -2.84
CA SER A 88 42.86 62.05 -3.85
C SER A 88 43.38 63.39 -3.32
N GLY A 89 43.37 63.61 -2.00
CA GLY A 89 43.70 64.89 -1.40
C GLY A 89 42.67 66.01 -1.69
N ALA A 90 41.51 65.68 -2.28
CA ALA A 90 40.47 66.66 -2.61
C ALA A 90 39.77 67.27 -1.37
N VAL A 91 39.90 66.62 -0.20
CA VAL A 91 39.37 67.12 1.08
C VAL A 91 40.49 67.84 1.83
N THR A 92 40.38 69.16 1.97
CA THR A 92 41.45 70.02 2.52
C THR A 92 41.18 70.47 3.95
N SER A 93 39.94 70.38 4.43
CA SER A 93 39.54 70.72 5.79
C SER A 93 39.94 69.60 6.76
N PRO A 94 40.71 69.91 7.83
CA PRO A 94 41.12 68.90 8.82
C PRO A 94 39.94 68.15 9.46
N LYS A 95 38.84 68.87 9.69
CA LYS A 95 37.62 68.30 10.27
C LYS A 95 36.92 67.32 9.31
N ASP A 96 36.91 67.64 8.01
CA ASP A 96 36.28 66.77 7.01
C ASP A 96 37.13 65.53 6.73
N LEU A 97 38.46 65.63 6.82
CA LEU A 97 39.37 64.48 6.79
C LEU A 97 39.13 63.54 7.97
N GLU A 98 39.03 64.08 9.18
CA GLU A 98 38.75 63.27 10.38
C GLU A 98 37.40 62.56 10.29
N ASN A 99 36.36 63.26 9.81
CA ASN A 99 35.04 62.66 9.58
C ASN A 99 35.09 61.53 8.55
N LEU A 100 35.77 61.74 7.42
CA LEU A 100 35.92 60.73 6.36
C LEU A 100 36.68 59.49 6.86
N GLN A 101 37.74 59.68 7.64
CA GLN A 101 38.47 58.56 8.26
C GLN A 101 37.60 57.76 9.23
N ARG A 102 36.80 58.44 10.07
CA ARG A 102 35.85 57.78 10.98
C ARG A 102 34.78 57.01 10.21
N GLU A 103 34.28 57.56 9.10
CA GLU A 103 33.31 56.90 8.23
C GLU A 103 33.90 55.62 7.61
N ILE A 104 35.12 55.67 7.08
CA ILE A 104 35.82 54.50 6.54
C ILE A 104 35.97 53.39 7.59
N VAL A 105 36.40 53.74 8.82
CA VAL A 105 36.50 52.77 9.92
C VAL A 105 35.14 52.17 10.27
N SER A 106 34.08 52.98 10.30
CA SER A 106 32.71 52.50 10.54
C SER A 106 32.21 51.58 9.42
N LEU A 107 32.52 51.88 8.16
CA LEU A 107 32.15 51.04 7.02
C LEU A 107 32.91 49.73 7.02
N ALA A 108 34.20 49.73 7.37
CA ALA A 108 34.99 48.51 7.51
C ALA A 108 34.42 47.59 8.59
N LYS A 109 34.03 48.14 9.75
CA LYS A 109 33.34 47.37 10.79
C LYS A 109 32.01 46.79 10.29
N ARG A 110 31.19 47.62 9.63
CA ARG A 110 29.89 47.19 9.10
C ARG A 110 30.04 46.12 8.01
N GLN A 111 31.10 46.20 7.20
CA GLN A 111 31.41 45.18 6.20
C GLN A 111 31.69 43.85 6.89
N GLY A 112 32.56 43.83 7.91
CA GLY A 112 32.84 42.61 8.68
C GLY A 112 31.58 42.02 9.31
N ASP A 113 30.75 42.84 9.96
CA ASP A 113 29.48 42.38 10.54
C ASP A 113 28.54 41.74 9.48
N LEU A 114 28.56 42.23 8.23
CA LEU A 114 27.76 41.68 7.14
C LEU A 114 28.39 40.42 6.52
N GLU A 115 29.71 40.35 6.44
CA GLU A 115 30.45 39.16 5.98
C GLU A 115 30.22 37.97 6.93
N ASP A 116 30.18 38.22 8.25
CA ASP A 116 29.83 37.21 9.25
C ASP A 116 28.39 36.68 9.03
N ILE A 117 27.43 37.56 8.70
CA ILE A 117 26.06 37.17 8.35
C ILE A 117 26.03 36.34 7.06
N VAL A 118 26.82 36.71 6.04
CA VAL A 118 26.92 35.92 4.81
C VAL A 118 27.40 34.50 5.12
N LEU A 119 28.44 34.35 5.95
CA LEU A 119 28.96 33.03 6.34
C LEU A 119 27.90 32.20 7.08
N GLU A 120 27.17 32.78 8.04
CA GLU A 120 26.11 32.09 8.76
C GLU A 120 25.00 31.58 7.81
N VAL A 121 24.60 32.39 6.84
CA VAL A 121 23.57 32.01 5.86
C VAL A 121 24.10 30.95 4.89
N MET A 122 25.38 31.01 4.51
CA MET A 122 26.03 29.98 3.70
C MET A 122 26.04 28.62 4.42
N GLU A 123 26.39 28.58 5.70
CA GLU A 123 26.39 27.36 6.52
C GLU A 123 24.98 26.76 6.63
N ARG A 124 23.97 27.60 6.89
CA ARG A 124 22.56 27.18 6.92
C ARG A 124 22.10 26.61 5.59
N ARG A 125 22.49 27.25 4.47
CA ARG A 125 22.16 26.78 3.12
C ARG A 125 22.83 25.43 2.84
N GLU A 126 24.11 25.26 3.16
CA GLU A 126 24.84 24.01 2.97
C GLU A 126 24.16 22.87 3.74
N SER A 127 23.77 23.10 4.99
CA SER A 127 23.02 22.12 5.78
C SER A 127 21.67 21.74 5.13
N ALA A 128 20.92 22.71 4.60
CA ALA A 128 19.67 22.44 3.88
C ALA A 128 19.90 21.65 2.58
N GLN A 129 21.02 21.89 1.88
CA GLN A 129 21.41 21.16 0.68
C GLN A 129 21.74 19.69 0.96
N GLU A 130 22.54 19.43 2.00
CA GLU A 130 22.85 18.07 2.43
C GLU A 130 21.59 17.29 2.81
N ARG A 131 20.70 17.92 3.59
CA ARG A 131 19.41 17.32 3.97
C ARG A 131 18.51 17.06 2.76
N THR A 132 18.50 17.96 1.78
CA THR A 132 17.75 17.77 0.52
C THR A 132 18.28 16.57 -0.26
N ALA A 133 19.61 16.41 -0.34
CA ALA A 133 20.23 15.27 -1.01
C ALA A 133 19.87 13.95 -0.30
N GLU A 134 19.99 13.89 1.03
CA GLU A 134 19.64 12.71 1.83
C GLU A 134 18.17 12.31 1.64
N LEU A 135 17.25 13.28 1.78
CA LEU A 135 15.82 13.01 1.63
C LEU A 135 15.46 12.59 0.20
N THR A 136 16.13 13.15 -0.81
CA THR A 136 15.93 12.75 -2.21
C THR A 136 16.33 11.29 -2.42
N GLU A 137 17.48 10.85 -1.89
CA GLU A 137 17.90 9.46 -1.97
C GLU A 137 16.93 8.52 -1.25
N ARG A 138 16.47 8.91 -0.05
CA ARG A 138 15.50 8.13 0.74
C ARG A 138 14.16 8.00 0.03
N VAL A 139 13.65 9.08 -0.57
CA VAL A 139 12.44 9.07 -1.41
C VAL A 139 12.61 8.10 -2.58
N GLY A 140 13.74 8.17 -3.28
CA GLY A 140 14.04 7.24 -4.38
C GLY A 140 14.09 5.78 -3.94
N SER A 141 14.73 5.49 -2.80
CA SER A 141 14.82 4.14 -2.23
C SER A 141 13.45 3.58 -1.87
N VAL A 142 12.60 4.36 -1.18
CA VAL A 142 11.25 3.92 -0.80
C VAL A 142 10.35 3.75 -2.02
N GLN A 143 10.44 4.65 -3.01
CA GLN A 143 9.73 4.49 -4.28
C GLN A 143 10.12 3.18 -4.98
N GLY A 144 11.42 2.86 -5.05
CA GLY A 144 11.88 1.60 -5.64
C GLY A 144 11.35 0.36 -4.91
N LYS A 145 11.20 0.41 -3.58
CA LYS A 145 10.57 -0.67 -2.80
C LYS A 145 9.08 -0.83 -3.10
N ILE A 146 8.36 0.27 -3.29
CA ILE A 146 6.95 0.23 -3.71
C ILE A 146 6.82 -0.40 -5.09
N ASP A 147 7.70 -0.03 -6.02
CA ASP A 147 7.68 -0.56 -7.38
C ASP A 147 7.95 -2.08 -7.38
N ASP A 148 8.92 -2.56 -6.58
CA ASP A 148 9.18 -3.99 -6.38
C ASP A 148 7.99 -4.74 -5.76
N ALA A 149 7.43 -4.22 -4.66
CA ALA A 149 6.28 -4.84 -4.01
C ALA A 149 5.06 -4.89 -4.93
N THR A 150 4.86 -3.86 -5.74
CA THR A 150 3.81 -3.82 -6.77
C THR A 150 4.06 -4.88 -7.83
N ALA A 151 5.29 -5.01 -8.35
CA ALA A 151 5.61 -6.04 -9.34
C ALA A 151 5.40 -7.46 -8.80
N ARG A 152 5.77 -7.73 -7.54
CA ARG A 152 5.49 -9.02 -6.87
C ARG A 152 3.99 -9.29 -6.75
N ARG A 153 3.19 -8.29 -6.40
CA ARG A 153 1.73 -8.41 -6.33
C ARG A 153 1.13 -8.76 -7.68
N GLU A 154 1.54 -8.06 -8.73
CA GLU A 154 1.01 -8.31 -10.08
C GLU A 154 1.39 -9.72 -10.57
N ALA A 155 2.62 -10.19 -10.32
CA ALA A 155 3.02 -11.56 -10.64
C ALA A 155 2.18 -12.61 -9.86
N ALA A 156 1.86 -12.33 -8.59
CA ALA A 156 0.97 -13.17 -7.80
C ALA A 156 -0.46 -13.16 -8.37
N TYR A 157 -0.95 -12.01 -8.83
CA TYR A 157 -2.26 -11.90 -9.49
C TYR A 157 -2.33 -12.68 -10.79
N GLU A 158 -1.32 -12.61 -11.65
CA GLU A 158 -1.29 -13.40 -12.89
C GLU A 158 -1.41 -14.91 -12.60
N THR A 159 -0.72 -15.38 -11.56
CA THR A 159 -0.81 -16.79 -11.13
C THR A 159 -2.21 -17.14 -10.62
N LEU A 160 -2.77 -16.29 -9.76
CA LEU A 160 -4.11 -16.49 -9.19
C LEU A 160 -5.20 -16.44 -10.27
N ASP A 161 -5.09 -15.53 -11.24
CA ASP A 161 -6.02 -15.40 -12.37
C ASP A 161 -6.03 -16.66 -13.23
N ALA A 162 -4.86 -17.25 -13.50
CA ALA A 162 -4.76 -18.50 -14.24
C ALA A 162 -5.39 -19.68 -13.48
N GLU A 163 -5.18 -19.76 -12.16
CA GLU A 163 -5.80 -20.78 -11.32
C GLU A 163 -7.32 -20.61 -11.21
N GLU A 164 -7.80 -19.36 -11.10
CA GLU A 164 -9.21 -19.00 -11.04
C GLU A 164 -9.92 -19.38 -12.35
N ALA A 165 -9.39 -18.95 -13.49
CA ALA A 165 -9.95 -19.28 -14.81
C ALA A 165 -10.04 -20.80 -15.04
N THR A 166 -9.04 -21.55 -14.57
CA THR A 166 -9.05 -23.02 -14.65
C THR A 166 -10.18 -23.61 -13.79
N ALA A 167 -10.28 -23.18 -12.53
CA ALA A 167 -11.31 -23.68 -11.61
C ALA A 167 -12.73 -23.28 -12.04
N GLU A 168 -12.92 -22.09 -12.60
CA GLU A 168 -14.20 -21.65 -13.16
C GLU A 168 -14.63 -22.52 -14.34
N LYS A 169 -13.71 -22.80 -15.27
CA LYS A 169 -13.99 -23.66 -16.42
C LYS A 169 -14.31 -25.10 -16.01
N GLU A 170 -13.56 -25.66 -15.06
CA GLU A 170 -13.88 -26.96 -14.48
C GLU A 170 -15.27 -26.96 -13.85
N ARG A 171 -15.62 -25.89 -13.11
CA ARG A 171 -16.93 -25.74 -12.47
C ARG A 171 -18.06 -25.67 -13.50
N GLU A 172 -17.88 -24.90 -14.57
CA GLU A 172 -18.83 -24.80 -15.68
C GLU A 172 -19.12 -26.18 -16.28
N VAL A 173 -18.07 -26.93 -16.63
CA VAL A 173 -18.18 -28.27 -17.23
C VAL A 173 -18.93 -29.23 -16.29
N VAL A 174 -18.58 -29.29 -15.01
CA VAL A 174 -19.23 -30.21 -14.06
C VAL A 174 -20.68 -29.80 -13.83
N SER A 175 -20.94 -28.52 -13.58
CA SER A 175 -22.28 -28.01 -13.27
C SER A 175 -23.27 -28.18 -14.44
N ALA A 176 -22.80 -28.12 -15.69
CA ALA A 176 -23.62 -28.39 -16.88
C ALA A 176 -24.16 -29.83 -16.94
N THR A 177 -23.54 -30.78 -16.22
CA THR A 177 -24.00 -32.17 -16.15
C THR A 177 -25.03 -32.43 -15.05
N ILE A 178 -25.32 -31.43 -14.20
CA ILE A 178 -26.21 -31.56 -13.04
C ILE A 178 -27.60 -31.03 -13.40
N PRO A 179 -28.70 -31.72 -13.02
CA PRO A 179 -30.06 -31.22 -13.24
C PRO A 179 -30.27 -29.82 -12.64
N ALA A 180 -30.88 -28.92 -13.42
CA ALA A 180 -31.01 -27.50 -13.08
C ALA A 180 -31.70 -27.25 -11.72
N ASP A 181 -32.72 -28.03 -11.36
CA ASP A 181 -33.41 -27.90 -10.08
C ASP A 181 -32.52 -28.29 -8.88
N LEU A 182 -31.66 -29.31 -9.06
CA LEU A 182 -30.71 -29.74 -8.05
C LEU A 182 -29.61 -28.69 -7.85
N LEU A 183 -29.06 -28.17 -8.94
CA LEU A 183 -28.06 -27.10 -8.90
C LEU A 183 -28.63 -25.81 -8.28
N LYS A 184 -29.88 -25.46 -8.61
CA LYS A 184 -30.57 -24.31 -8.01
C LYS A 184 -30.76 -24.45 -6.50
N LEU A 185 -31.11 -25.65 -6.01
CA LEU A 185 -31.17 -25.90 -4.57
C LEU A 185 -29.77 -25.77 -3.94
N TYR A 186 -28.76 -26.34 -4.58
CA TYR A 186 -27.37 -26.26 -4.15
C TYR A 186 -26.91 -24.80 -4.01
N ASP A 187 -27.05 -23.98 -5.05
CA ASP A 187 -26.59 -22.59 -5.08
C ASP A 187 -27.29 -21.76 -4.00
N LYS A 188 -28.61 -21.96 -3.81
CA LYS A 188 -29.37 -21.31 -2.74
C LYS A 188 -28.80 -21.65 -1.37
N LEU A 189 -28.51 -22.93 -1.10
CA LEU A 189 -27.95 -23.36 0.17
C LEU A 189 -26.51 -22.90 0.35
N ARG A 190 -25.71 -22.90 -0.71
CA ARG A 190 -24.33 -22.41 -0.71
C ARG A 190 -24.27 -20.95 -0.26
N GLN A 191 -25.14 -20.10 -0.82
CA GLN A 191 -25.25 -18.69 -0.43
C GLN A 191 -25.72 -18.52 1.02
N GLN A 192 -26.70 -19.31 1.47
CA GLN A 192 -27.26 -19.22 2.83
C GLN A 192 -26.33 -19.79 3.91
N GLN A 193 -25.47 -20.76 3.58
CA GLN A 193 -24.71 -21.56 4.53
C GLN A 193 -23.19 -21.34 4.43
N GLY A 194 -22.78 -20.11 4.10
CA GLY A 194 -21.38 -19.68 4.14
C GLY A 194 -20.48 -20.36 3.11
N GLY A 195 -20.97 -20.56 1.89
CA GLY A 195 -20.19 -21.12 0.78
C GLY A 195 -20.27 -22.64 0.63
N ILE A 196 -21.04 -23.34 1.48
CA ILE A 196 -21.17 -24.80 1.43
C ILE A 196 -22.64 -25.20 1.24
N GLY A 197 -23.02 -25.63 0.04
CA GLY A 197 -24.37 -26.07 -0.32
C GLY A 197 -24.60 -27.58 -0.22
N ALA A 198 -23.55 -28.39 -0.40
CA ALA A 198 -23.58 -29.84 -0.30
C ALA A 198 -22.44 -30.37 0.57
N ALA A 199 -22.66 -31.46 1.30
CA ALA A 199 -21.68 -32.07 2.17
C ALA A 199 -21.73 -33.59 2.09
N LYS A 200 -20.56 -34.22 2.11
CA LYS A 200 -20.44 -35.67 2.18
C LYS A 200 -20.93 -36.17 3.53
N LEU A 201 -21.76 -37.22 3.53
CA LEU A 201 -22.00 -38.03 4.72
C LEU A 201 -20.89 -39.06 4.82
N TYR A 202 -20.11 -39.00 5.88
CA TYR A 202 -18.99 -39.91 6.14
C TYR A 202 -19.12 -40.48 7.55
N GLN A 203 -19.24 -41.80 7.67
CA GLN A 203 -19.38 -42.50 8.96
C GLN A 203 -20.37 -41.80 9.91
N ARG A 204 -21.63 -41.63 9.46
CA ARG A 204 -22.71 -40.96 10.20
C ARG A 204 -22.49 -39.47 10.52
N THR A 205 -21.38 -38.89 10.08
CA THR A 205 -21.02 -37.49 10.31
C THR A 205 -21.24 -36.66 9.04
N CYS A 206 -21.94 -35.54 9.20
CA CYS A 206 -22.05 -34.55 8.13
C CYS A 206 -20.74 -33.76 8.01
N GLN A 207 -20.03 -33.87 6.89
CA GLN A 207 -18.75 -33.17 6.70
C GLN A 207 -18.89 -31.64 6.53
N GLY A 208 -20.11 -31.12 6.39
CA GLY A 208 -20.38 -29.69 6.30
C GLY A 208 -20.44 -28.99 7.66
N CYS A 209 -21.16 -29.56 8.63
CA CYS A 209 -21.20 -29.03 10.01
C CYS A 209 -20.31 -29.80 11.00
N ARG A 210 -19.69 -30.90 10.56
CA ARG A 210 -18.83 -31.79 11.37
C ARG A 210 -19.50 -32.35 12.61
N GLN A 211 -20.82 -32.51 12.56
CA GLN A 211 -21.59 -33.14 13.63
C GLN A 211 -22.03 -34.53 13.21
N GLU A 212 -21.93 -35.47 14.15
CA GLU A 212 -22.54 -36.79 14.04
C GLU A 212 -24.08 -36.64 14.08
N LEU A 213 -24.77 -37.36 13.21
CA LEU A 213 -26.22 -37.32 13.12
C LEU A 213 -26.86 -38.24 14.16
N ALA A 214 -28.05 -37.87 14.64
CA ALA A 214 -28.79 -38.72 15.56
C ALA A 214 -29.16 -40.05 14.88
N ILE A 215 -29.31 -41.10 15.69
CA ILE A 215 -29.66 -42.44 15.20
C ILE A 215 -30.99 -42.43 14.43
N THR A 216 -31.95 -41.61 14.87
CA THR A 216 -33.22 -41.39 14.17
C THR A 216 -33.00 -40.89 12.75
N ASP A 217 -32.19 -39.85 12.59
CA ASP A 217 -31.90 -39.22 11.30
C ASP A 217 -31.16 -40.19 10.37
N ILE A 218 -30.21 -40.96 10.91
CA ILE A 218 -29.49 -41.99 10.15
C ILE A 218 -30.46 -43.07 9.64
N ASN A 219 -31.41 -43.51 10.46
CA ASN A 219 -32.41 -44.50 10.05
C ASN A 219 -33.33 -43.93 8.96
N GLU A 220 -33.74 -42.66 9.06
CA GLU A 220 -34.53 -41.99 8.02
C GLU A 220 -33.75 -41.86 6.70
N ILE A 221 -32.47 -41.46 6.77
CA ILE A 221 -31.58 -41.34 5.59
C ILE A 221 -31.35 -42.70 4.93
N ARG A 222 -31.23 -43.78 5.72
CA ARG A 222 -31.10 -45.17 5.24
C ARG A 222 -32.38 -45.66 4.56
N ALA A 223 -33.56 -45.31 5.10
CA ALA A 223 -34.84 -45.70 4.54
C ALA A 223 -35.22 -44.91 3.27
N ALA A 224 -34.69 -43.69 3.11
CA ALA A 224 -34.93 -42.87 1.93
C ALA A 224 -34.38 -43.53 0.65
N ALA A 225 -35.16 -43.52 -0.43
CA ALA A 225 -34.73 -44.02 -1.73
C ALA A 225 -33.40 -43.36 -2.20
N PRO A 226 -32.51 -44.06 -2.93
CA PRO A 226 -31.19 -43.53 -3.32
C PRO A 226 -31.23 -42.21 -4.10
N ASP A 227 -32.28 -41.98 -4.87
CA ASP A 227 -32.51 -40.76 -5.65
C ASP A 227 -33.12 -39.61 -4.83
N THR A 228 -33.63 -39.87 -3.63
CA THR A 228 -34.14 -38.81 -2.74
C THR A 228 -32.99 -37.90 -2.29
N VAL A 229 -33.11 -36.60 -2.55
CA VAL A 229 -32.16 -35.61 -2.06
C VAL A 229 -32.46 -35.32 -0.60
N VAL A 230 -31.59 -35.81 0.29
CA VAL A 230 -31.70 -35.62 1.74
C VAL A 230 -30.92 -34.39 2.20
N ARG A 231 -31.35 -33.79 3.32
CA ARG A 231 -30.68 -32.62 3.93
C ARG A 231 -30.27 -32.95 5.36
N CYS A 232 -29.18 -32.36 5.82
CA CYS A 232 -28.77 -32.46 7.21
C CYS A 232 -29.75 -31.67 8.10
N GLU A 233 -30.29 -32.26 9.16
CA GLU A 233 -31.20 -31.55 10.07
C GLU A 233 -30.52 -30.39 10.81
N ASN A 234 -29.23 -30.52 11.11
CA ASN A 234 -28.47 -29.51 11.86
C ASN A 234 -28.10 -28.27 11.01
N CYS A 235 -27.68 -28.46 9.76
CA CYS A 235 -27.16 -27.35 8.93
C CYS A 235 -27.89 -27.16 7.59
N ARG A 236 -28.92 -27.95 7.31
CA ARG A 236 -29.79 -27.87 6.11
C ARG A 236 -29.11 -28.02 4.75
N ARG A 237 -27.80 -28.24 4.71
CA ARG A 237 -27.04 -28.57 3.48
C ARG A 237 -27.52 -29.87 2.87
N ILE A 238 -27.37 -30.00 1.56
CA ILE A 238 -27.61 -31.28 0.87
C ILE A 238 -26.62 -32.29 1.42
N LEU A 239 -27.11 -33.43 1.88
CA LEU A 239 -26.29 -34.46 2.47
C LEU A 239 -26.10 -35.59 1.45
N VAL A 240 -24.91 -35.67 0.86
CA VAL A 240 -24.60 -36.59 -0.23
C VAL A 240 -24.19 -37.94 0.35
N ARG A 241 -24.95 -38.98 -0.01
CA ARG A 241 -24.71 -40.36 0.39
C ARG A 241 -23.66 -40.99 -0.53
N THR A 242 -22.68 -41.66 0.06
CA THR A 242 -21.59 -42.38 -0.62
C THR A 242 -21.39 -43.75 0.02
N SER A 243 -20.53 -44.59 -0.56
CA SER A 243 -20.14 -45.88 0.05
C SER A 243 -19.54 -45.74 1.45
N GLU A 244 -19.02 -44.56 1.79
CA GLU A 244 -18.38 -44.28 3.07
C GLU A 244 -19.33 -43.68 4.11
N SER A 245 -20.63 -43.56 3.79
CA SER A 245 -21.60 -42.92 4.68
C SER A 245 -21.85 -43.69 5.98
N GLY A 246 -21.51 -44.97 6.04
CA GLY A 246 -21.79 -45.84 7.19
C GLY A 246 -23.29 -46.14 7.35
N LEU A 247 -24.02 -46.09 6.23
CA LEU A 247 -25.44 -46.43 6.09
C LEU A 247 -25.59 -47.91 5.79
#